data_AF-A0A412Z7X0-F1
#
_entry.id   AF-A0A412Z7X0-F1
#
_cell.length_a   1.000
_cell.length_b   1.000
_cell.length_c   1.000
_cell.angle_alpha   90.00
_cell.angle_beta   90.00
_cell.angle_gamma   90.00
#
_symmetry.space_group_name_H-M   'P 1'
#
loop_
_entity.id
_entity.type
_entity.pdbx_description
1 polymer ?
#
loop_
_entity_poly.entity_id
_entity_poly.type
_entity_poly.pdbx_seq_one_letter_code
_entity_poly.pdbx_strand_id
1 'polypeptide(L)'
;MTVKKWIAMITLSMLFSGTLIWEAYAGTWKQGIDGDVSAWWYDNGDGTFPISTWMWIDGNDDRIAECYYFDDTGRMLSDTVTPDGYTVDKNGAWKLGFVRHMYSLNSYQEEIFKDAAEGLLNLYEDQFYVPSFTYGQLRYLMYEDRQKLMNSLLAADTEKHLNNPDITTMFVPLRIEDGIGYFDRDKTLDDFYAVFNIGLNPENIPQSEQGELKGIPFEKENKYKITDCEQSSDGTFLYMKLKYEKTNVVTNKILRTGTFYMKLYRNKSDDIGYYIDIISNQESFG
;
A
#
# COMPACT_ATOMS: atom_id res chain seq x y z
N MET A 1 15.66 52.07 2.66
CA MET A 1 16.17 50.77 2.17
C MET A 1 15.58 49.66 3.04
N THR A 2 14.47 49.08 2.58
CA THR A 2 13.71 48.06 3.29
C THR A 2 13.98 46.72 2.63
N VAL A 3 14.61 45.80 3.35
CA VAL A 3 14.91 44.44 2.92
C VAL A 3 13.59 43.65 2.91
N LYS A 4 12.98 43.47 1.73
CA LYS A 4 11.92 42.47 1.54
C LYS A 4 12.58 41.10 1.44
N LYS A 5 12.46 40.29 2.49
CA LYS A 5 12.70 38.84 2.45
C LYS A 5 11.65 38.23 1.52
N TRP A 6 12.04 37.91 0.30
CA TRP A 6 11.26 37.08 -0.59
C TRP A 6 11.46 35.63 -0.17
N ILE A 7 10.43 35.05 0.44
CA ILE A 7 10.25 33.60 0.47
C ILE A 7 10.06 33.21 -0.99
N ALA A 8 11.10 32.67 -1.61
CA ALA A 8 10.97 32.00 -2.89
C ALA A 8 10.16 30.74 -2.64
N MET A 9 8.84 30.83 -2.86
CA MET A 9 8.02 29.66 -3.15
C MET A 9 8.56 29.08 -4.45
N ILE A 10 9.44 28.07 -4.35
CA ILE A 10 9.72 27.17 -5.46
C ILE A 10 8.44 26.35 -5.61
N THR A 11 7.60 26.78 -6.55
CA THR A 11 6.55 25.93 -7.11
C THR A 11 7.25 24.75 -7.77
N LEU A 12 7.23 23.60 -7.09
CA LEU A 12 7.63 22.31 -7.65
C LEU A 12 6.57 21.91 -8.68
N SER A 13 6.70 22.43 -9.90
CA SER A 13 5.90 21.96 -11.04
C SER A 13 6.44 20.60 -11.46
N MET A 14 5.87 19.56 -10.85
CA MET A 14 6.07 18.16 -11.20
C MET A 14 5.50 17.91 -12.60
N LEU A 15 6.33 18.01 -13.63
CA LEU A 15 6.10 17.34 -14.91
C LEU A 15 6.80 15.98 -14.82
N PHE A 16 6.20 15.05 -14.07
CA PHE A 16 6.51 13.64 -14.27
C PHE A 16 5.75 13.23 -15.53
N SER A 17 6.47 12.96 -16.61
CA SER A 17 5.87 12.32 -17.78
C SER A 17 5.15 11.06 -17.30
N GLY A 18 3.83 11.05 -17.53
CA GLY A 18 2.93 10.04 -17.00
C GLY A 18 3.38 8.62 -17.35
N THR A 19 2.98 7.70 -16.48
CA THR A 19 3.09 6.25 -16.63
C THR A 19 2.76 5.81 -18.05
N LEU A 20 3.79 5.51 -18.84
CA LEU A 20 3.64 4.67 -20.01
C LEU A 20 3.59 3.23 -19.49
N ILE A 21 2.47 2.56 -19.70
CA ILE A 21 2.32 1.13 -19.44
C ILE A 21 3.18 0.43 -20.50
N TRP A 22 4.47 0.23 -20.20
CA TRP A 22 5.31 -0.68 -20.97
C TRP A 22 5.11 -2.09 -20.39
N GLU A 23 5.11 -3.10 -21.25
CA GLU A 23 5.31 -4.48 -20.81
C GLU A 23 6.63 -4.53 -20.01
N ALA A 24 6.56 -4.51 -18.68
CA ALA A 24 7.74 -4.42 -17.83
C ALA A 24 8.58 -5.70 -17.98
N TYR A 25 9.52 -5.70 -18.92
CA TYR A 25 10.68 -6.58 -18.81
C TYR A 25 11.41 -6.18 -17.53
N ALA A 26 11.77 -7.16 -16.70
CA ALA A 26 12.52 -6.89 -15.48
C ALA A 26 13.89 -6.32 -15.87
N GLY A 27 14.06 -5.01 -15.70
CA GLY A 27 15.29 -4.32 -16.05
C GLY A 27 16.47 -4.76 -15.17
N THR A 28 17.69 -4.58 -15.64
CA THR A 28 18.90 -5.05 -14.95
C THR A 28 20.05 -4.05 -15.02
N TRP A 29 20.80 -3.95 -13.93
CA TRP A 29 21.99 -3.12 -13.86
C TRP A 29 23.12 -3.71 -14.72
N LYS A 30 23.74 -2.87 -15.55
CA LYS A 30 24.88 -3.20 -16.40
C LYS A 30 26.05 -2.25 -16.12
N GLN A 31 27.27 -2.76 -16.24
CA GLN A 31 28.51 -2.03 -16.02
C GLN A 31 29.45 -2.23 -17.21
N GLY A 32 30.34 -1.28 -17.48
CA GLY A 32 31.38 -1.47 -18.50
C GLY A 32 30.94 -1.28 -19.95
N ILE A 33 29.76 -0.68 -20.19
CA ILE A 33 29.34 -0.31 -21.53
C ILE A 33 30.33 0.72 -22.10
N ASP A 34 30.67 0.55 -23.38
CA ASP A 34 31.67 1.35 -24.10
C ASP A 34 33.06 1.42 -23.43
N GLY A 35 33.39 0.43 -22.59
CA GLY A 35 34.70 0.30 -21.94
C GLY A 35 34.83 1.11 -20.64
N ASP A 36 33.81 1.83 -20.19
CA ASP A 36 33.80 2.49 -18.88
C ASP A 36 33.37 1.51 -17.78
N VAL A 37 34.34 0.73 -17.31
CA VAL A 37 34.15 -0.26 -16.24
C VAL A 37 33.76 0.35 -14.90
N SER A 38 33.73 1.67 -14.73
CA SER A 38 33.34 2.34 -13.49
C SER A 38 31.90 2.86 -13.51
N ALA A 39 31.30 2.97 -14.70
CA ALA A 39 29.97 3.52 -14.91
C ALA A 39 28.89 2.43 -14.95
N TRP A 40 27.69 2.81 -14.53
CA TRP A 40 26.51 1.94 -14.47
C TRP A 40 25.43 2.43 -15.44
N TRP A 41 24.71 1.49 -16.03
CA TRP A 41 23.54 1.67 -16.87
C TRP A 41 22.43 0.78 -16.34
N TYR A 42 21.18 1.14 -16.62
CA TYR A 42 20.03 0.28 -16.32
C TYR A 42 19.36 -0.15 -17.63
N ASP A 43 19.49 -1.42 -17.98
CA ASP A 43 18.82 -1.98 -19.16
C ASP A 43 17.34 -2.15 -18.84
N ASN A 44 16.44 -1.57 -19.64
CA ASN A 44 14.98 -1.69 -19.48
C ASN A 44 14.47 -3.13 -19.73
N GLY A 45 15.36 -4.07 -20.04
CA GLY A 45 15.07 -5.48 -20.32
C GLY A 45 14.89 -5.78 -21.80
N ASP A 46 14.94 -4.75 -22.66
CA ASP A 46 14.86 -4.82 -24.12
C ASP A 46 16.15 -4.36 -24.81
N GLY A 47 17.22 -4.12 -24.05
CA GLY A 47 18.50 -3.62 -24.55
C GLY A 47 18.57 -2.10 -24.69
N THR A 48 17.51 -1.38 -24.32
CA THR A 48 17.50 0.09 -24.25
C THR A 48 17.84 0.59 -22.84
N PHE A 49 18.28 1.84 -22.73
CA PHE A 49 18.63 2.49 -21.47
C PHE A 49 17.80 3.77 -21.28
N PRO A 50 17.42 4.14 -20.04
CA PRO A 50 16.92 5.47 -19.74
C PRO A 50 17.96 6.53 -20.13
N ILE A 51 17.55 7.61 -20.78
CA ILE A 51 18.43 8.69 -21.22
C ILE A 51 17.88 10.05 -20.81
N SER A 52 18.74 10.93 -20.28
CA SER A 52 18.39 12.28 -19.81
C SER A 52 17.14 12.31 -18.92
N THR A 53 17.02 11.32 -18.02
CA THR A 53 15.81 11.13 -17.21
C THR A 53 16.13 10.56 -15.85
N TRP A 54 15.24 10.84 -14.90
CA TRP A 54 15.18 10.16 -13.62
C TRP A 54 14.43 8.84 -13.74
N MET A 55 14.87 7.82 -13.01
CA MET A 55 14.16 6.54 -12.85
C MET A 55 14.16 6.13 -11.38
N TRP A 56 13.02 5.67 -10.90
CA TRP A 56 12.92 4.92 -9.65
C TRP A 56 13.18 3.45 -9.94
N ILE A 57 14.21 2.88 -9.32
CA ILE A 57 14.66 1.52 -9.57
C ILE A 57 14.81 0.80 -8.23
N ASP A 58 14.05 -0.28 -8.05
CA ASP A 58 14.27 -1.27 -6.99
C ASP A 58 15.33 -2.26 -7.49
N GLY A 59 16.61 -1.87 -7.32
CA GLY A 59 17.75 -2.55 -7.93
C GLY A 59 18.17 -3.84 -7.22
N ASN A 60 17.71 -4.04 -5.99
CA ASN A 60 18.05 -5.16 -5.12
C ASN A 60 16.82 -6.01 -4.72
N ASP A 61 15.64 -5.69 -5.29
CA ASP A 61 14.35 -6.36 -5.04
C ASP A 61 13.95 -6.34 -3.55
N ASP A 62 14.33 -5.28 -2.83
CA ASP A 62 14.00 -5.09 -1.41
C ASP A 62 12.69 -4.30 -1.18
N ARG A 63 12.00 -3.94 -2.28
CA ARG A 63 10.76 -3.13 -2.33
C ARG A 63 10.95 -1.66 -1.97
N ILE A 64 12.19 -1.20 -1.93
CA ILE A 64 12.59 0.18 -1.76
C ILE A 64 13.31 0.60 -3.03
N ALA A 65 12.65 1.40 -3.86
CA ALA A 65 13.29 1.96 -5.03
C ALA A 65 14.03 3.26 -4.67
N GLU A 66 15.28 3.37 -5.10
CA GLU A 66 16.01 4.63 -5.14
C GLU A 66 15.78 5.36 -6.47
N CYS A 67 15.97 6.68 -6.48
CA CYS A 67 15.85 7.49 -7.68
C CYS A 67 17.22 7.81 -8.24
N TYR A 68 17.45 7.45 -9.51
CA TYR A 68 18.72 7.62 -10.22
C TYR A 68 18.54 8.50 -11.44
N TYR A 69 19.51 9.36 -11.74
CA TYR A 69 19.52 10.14 -12.97
C TYR A 69 20.46 9.50 -13.99
N PHE A 70 19.98 9.34 -15.21
CA PHE A 70 20.76 8.84 -16.34
C PHE A 70 21.03 10.00 -17.32
N ASP A 71 22.28 10.15 -17.73
CA ASP A 71 22.70 11.20 -18.66
C ASP A 71 22.24 10.93 -20.11
N ASP A 72 22.67 11.76 -21.06
CA ASP A 72 22.31 11.65 -22.48
C ASP A 72 22.89 10.41 -23.18
N THR A 73 23.82 9.70 -22.54
CA THR A 73 24.37 8.41 -22.98
C THR A 73 23.77 7.22 -22.23
N GLY A 74 22.84 7.49 -21.31
CA GLY A 74 22.20 6.50 -20.45
C GLY A 74 23.05 6.02 -19.29
N ARG A 75 24.17 6.70 -19.03
CA ARG A 75 25.02 6.43 -17.87
C ARG A 75 24.39 7.04 -16.62
N MET A 76 24.34 6.26 -15.55
CA MET A 76 23.90 6.69 -14.23
C MET A 76 24.92 7.68 -13.64
N LEU A 77 24.44 8.82 -13.17
CA LEU A 77 25.24 9.81 -12.45
C LEU A 77 25.41 9.40 -10.97
N SER A 78 26.62 9.57 -10.43
CA SER A 78 26.94 9.37 -9.01
C SER A 78 27.88 10.43 -8.47
N ASP A 79 27.79 10.67 -7.16
CA ASP A 79 28.57 11.64 -6.38
C ASP A 79 28.67 13.04 -7.02
N THR A 80 27.56 13.51 -7.57
CA THR A 80 27.54 14.73 -8.38
C THR A 80 26.21 15.49 -8.26
N VAL A 81 26.15 16.64 -8.92
CA VAL A 81 24.95 17.42 -9.15
C VAL A 81 24.44 17.11 -10.55
N THR A 82 23.17 16.76 -10.68
CA THR A 82 22.51 16.46 -11.95
C THR A 82 22.30 17.74 -12.78
N PRO A 83 22.10 17.65 -14.10
CA PRO A 83 21.94 18.82 -14.97
C PRO A 83 20.77 19.74 -14.58
N ASP A 84 19.73 19.18 -13.96
CA ASP A 84 18.55 19.90 -13.44
C ASP A 84 18.72 20.41 -11.99
N GLY A 85 19.91 20.25 -11.40
CA GLY A 85 20.32 20.90 -10.16
C GLY A 85 20.07 20.11 -8.87
N TYR A 86 19.66 18.84 -8.96
CA TYR A 86 19.55 17.96 -7.79
C TYR A 86 20.88 17.26 -7.47
N THR A 87 21.00 16.67 -6.29
CA THR A 87 22.22 15.98 -5.86
C THR A 87 21.98 14.49 -5.74
N VAL A 88 22.91 13.70 -6.26
CA VAL A 88 22.97 12.24 -6.06
C VAL A 88 24.12 11.88 -5.12
N ASP A 89 24.00 10.78 -4.40
CA ASP A 89 25.05 10.30 -3.50
C ASP A 89 26.10 9.43 -4.23
N LYS A 90 27.05 8.88 -3.47
CA LYS A 90 28.13 8.03 -4.01
C LYS A 90 27.63 6.77 -4.73
N ASN A 91 26.41 6.32 -4.42
CA ASN A 91 25.77 5.17 -5.03
C ASN A 91 24.87 5.59 -6.20
N GLY A 92 24.77 6.89 -6.51
CA GLY A 92 23.91 7.45 -7.56
C GLY A 92 22.49 7.76 -7.12
N ALA A 93 22.14 7.50 -5.85
CA ALA A 93 20.80 7.71 -5.36
C ALA A 93 20.53 9.19 -5.04
N TRP A 94 19.39 9.71 -5.49
CA TRP A 94 18.96 11.08 -5.24
C TRP A 94 18.86 11.37 -3.74
N LYS A 95 19.40 12.53 -3.32
CA LYS A 95 19.32 13.01 -1.95
C LYS A 95 18.88 14.47 -1.83
N LEU A 96 18.14 14.75 -0.76
CA LEU A 96 17.86 16.09 -0.26
C LEU A 96 18.21 16.14 1.23
N GLY A 97 19.51 16.17 1.52
CA GLY A 97 20.06 15.92 2.86
C GLY A 97 20.17 14.43 3.20
N PHE A 98 19.16 13.63 2.85
CA PHE A 98 19.14 12.16 2.94
C PHE A 98 18.64 11.53 1.64
N VAL A 99 18.96 10.25 1.41
CA VAL A 99 18.52 9.48 0.24
C VAL A 99 17.00 9.33 0.23
N ARG A 100 16.40 9.54 -0.95
CA ARG A 100 14.96 9.42 -1.16
C ARG A 100 14.63 7.99 -1.61
N HIS A 101 13.55 7.46 -1.07
CA HIS A 101 13.08 6.11 -1.34
C HIS A 101 11.62 6.15 -1.80
N MET A 102 11.24 5.27 -2.71
CA MET A 102 9.86 4.96 -3.05
C MET A 102 9.54 3.55 -2.56
N TYR A 103 8.44 3.41 -1.84
CA TYR A 103 8.07 2.14 -1.21
C TYR A 103 6.98 1.42 -1.99
N SER A 104 7.00 0.09 -1.96
CA SER A 104 5.91 -0.78 -2.40
C SER A 104 5.61 -1.85 -1.35
N LEU A 105 4.37 -2.34 -1.32
CA LEU A 105 4.00 -3.50 -0.50
C LEU A 105 4.44 -4.78 -1.20
N ASN A 106 4.93 -5.75 -0.42
CA ASN A 106 5.07 -7.13 -0.92
C ASN A 106 3.70 -7.80 -1.03
N SER A 107 3.64 -8.97 -1.68
CA SER A 107 2.38 -9.70 -1.91
C SER A 107 1.63 -10.02 -0.62
N TYR A 108 2.35 -10.41 0.45
CA TYR A 108 1.74 -10.65 1.75
C TYR A 108 1.07 -9.39 2.28
N GLN A 109 1.82 -8.28 2.39
CA GLN A 109 1.30 -6.99 2.88
C GLN A 109 0.12 -6.48 2.03
N GLU A 110 0.21 -6.58 0.70
CA GLU A 110 -0.85 -6.16 -0.20
C GLU A 110 -2.16 -6.90 0.09
N GLU A 111 -2.11 -8.23 0.28
CA GLU A 111 -3.30 -9.02 0.65
C GLU A 111 -3.86 -8.62 2.02
N ILE A 112 -3.00 -8.37 3.02
CA ILE A 112 -3.45 -7.87 4.33
C ILE A 112 -4.24 -6.55 4.20
N PHE A 113 -3.76 -5.60 3.39
CA PHE A 113 -4.45 -4.33 3.20
C PHE A 113 -5.70 -4.44 2.31
N LYS A 114 -5.75 -5.38 1.36
CA LYS A 114 -6.98 -5.70 0.62
C LYS A 114 -8.05 -6.26 1.56
N ASP A 115 -7.69 -7.20 2.43
CA ASP A 115 -8.60 -7.75 3.44
C ASP A 115 -9.14 -6.65 4.37
N ALA A 116 -8.25 -5.78 4.83
CA ALA A 116 -8.62 -4.61 5.61
C ALA A 116 -9.60 -3.71 4.84
N ALA A 117 -9.34 -3.43 3.56
CA ALA A 117 -10.22 -2.64 2.71
C ALA A 117 -11.61 -3.27 2.53
N GLU A 118 -11.70 -4.58 2.34
CA GLU A 118 -12.99 -5.30 2.27
C GLU A 118 -13.78 -5.15 3.58
N GLY A 119 -13.10 -5.23 4.74
CA GLY A 119 -13.70 -4.96 6.04
C GLY A 119 -14.20 -3.52 6.18
N LEU A 120 -13.42 -2.54 5.73
CA LEU A 120 -13.78 -1.12 5.75
C LEU A 120 -14.95 -0.78 4.83
N LEU A 121 -14.99 -1.38 3.63
CA LEU A 121 -16.11 -1.25 2.71
C LEU A 121 -17.39 -1.83 3.32
N ASN A 122 -17.31 -2.97 4.00
CA ASN A 122 -18.47 -3.52 4.72
C ASN A 122 -19.05 -2.55 5.76
N LEU A 123 -18.23 -1.70 6.38
CA LEU A 123 -18.69 -0.74 7.39
C LEU A 123 -19.13 0.60 6.84
N TYR A 124 -18.39 1.16 5.88
CA TYR A 124 -18.51 2.56 5.52
C TYR A 124 -18.82 2.82 4.05
N GLU A 125 -18.93 1.80 3.21
CA GLU A 125 -19.07 2.02 1.75
C GLU A 125 -20.20 2.99 1.40
N ASP A 126 -21.35 2.94 2.07
CA ASP A 126 -22.44 3.89 1.78
C ASP A 126 -22.07 5.36 2.08
N GLN A 127 -21.12 5.63 2.98
CA GLN A 127 -20.58 6.97 3.22
C GLN A 127 -19.60 7.41 2.12
N PHE A 128 -18.90 6.45 1.53
CA PHE A 128 -17.89 6.66 0.49
C PHE A 128 -18.45 6.48 -0.93
N TYR A 129 -19.69 6.03 -1.11
CA TYR A 129 -20.26 5.81 -2.43
C TYR A 129 -20.77 7.09 -3.12
N VAL A 130 -21.06 8.13 -2.34
CA VAL A 130 -21.61 9.38 -2.90
C VAL A 130 -20.63 10.03 -3.90
N PRO A 131 -21.13 10.69 -4.96
CA PRO A 131 -20.27 11.32 -5.96
C PRO A 131 -19.50 12.54 -5.41
N SER A 132 -19.86 13.01 -4.21
CA SER A 132 -19.09 14.01 -3.48
C SER A 132 -17.84 13.41 -2.89
N PHE A 133 -16.78 14.21 -2.85
CA PHE A 133 -15.56 13.87 -2.16
C PHE A 133 -15.82 13.58 -0.67
N THR A 134 -15.51 12.35 -0.24
CA THR A 134 -15.57 11.89 1.15
C THR A 134 -14.19 11.44 1.59
N TYR A 135 -13.76 11.91 2.75
CA TYR A 135 -12.47 11.62 3.36
C TYR A 135 -12.66 11.27 4.84
N GLY A 136 -11.91 10.29 5.33
CA GLY A 136 -11.91 9.95 6.75
C GLY A 136 -10.53 9.53 7.23
N GLN A 137 -10.04 10.22 8.26
CA GLN A 137 -8.88 9.71 9.00
C GLN A 137 -9.34 8.56 9.89
N LEU A 138 -8.73 7.40 9.74
CA LEU A 138 -9.28 6.15 10.25
C LEU A 138 -9.41 6.15 11.78
N ARG A 139 -8.41 6.71 12.47
CA ARG A 139 -8.41 6.89 13.93
C ARG A 139 -9.64 7.61 14.48
N TYR A 140 -10.29 8.46 13.68
CA TYR A 140 -11.50 9.19 14.10
C TYR A 140 -12.78 8.43 13.75
N LEU A 141 -12.82 7.76 12.60
CA LEU A 141 -13.99 6.97 12.21
C LEU A 141 -14.19 5.77 13.16
N MET A 142 -13.10 5.17 13.64
CA MET A 142 -13.12 3.89 14.34
C MET A 142 -13.41 3.94 15.86
N TYR A 143 -13.88 5.07 16.37
CA TYR A 143 -14.07 5.20 17.82
C TYR A 143 -15.19 4.29 18.38
N GLU A 144 -16.25 3.99 17.63
CA GLU A 144 -17.27 3.03 18.09
C GLU A 144 -17.31 1.76 17.23
N ASP A 145 -16.80 1.83 15.99
CA ASP A 145 -16.99 0.78 15.00
C ASP A 145 -15.85 -0.26 14.97
N ARG A 146 -14.75 -0.05 15.69
CA ARG A 146 -13.60 -0.98 15.73
C ARG A 146 -13.98 -2.43 16.10
N GLN A 147 -14.96 -2.61 16.99
CA GLN A 147 -15.42 -3.96 17.37
C GLN A 147 -16.20 -4.63 16.24
N LYS A 148 -17.02 -3.87 15.51
CA LYS A 148 -17.75 -4.38 14.33
C LYS A 148 -16.78 -4.74 13.22
N LEU A 149 -15.73 -3.93 13.03
CA LEU A 149 -14.67 -4.21 12.07
C LEU A 149 -13.98 -5.54 12.40
N MET A 150 -13.50 -5.69 13.64
CA MET A 150 -12.84 -6.91 14.11
C MET A 150 -13.73 -8.14 13.89
N ASN A 151 -14.99 -8.10 14.32
CA ASN A 151 -15.93 -9.20 14.12
C ASN A 151 -16.15 -9.53 12.62
N SER A 152 -16.26 -8.51 11.76
CA SER A 152 -16.44 -8.73 10.33
C SER A 152 -15.20 -9.33 9.66
N LEU A 153 -13.99 -8.93 10.10
CA LEU A 153 -12.73 -9.46 9.56
C LEU A 153 -12.52 -10.91 10.00
N LEU A 154 -12.70 -11.22 11.29
CA LEU A 154 -12.60 -12.59 11.79
C LEU A 154 -13.57 -13.55 11.07
N ALA A 155 -14.81 -13.09 10.83
CA ALA A 155 -15.80 -13.85 10.07
C ALA A 155 -15.38 -14.04 8.60
N ALA A 156 -14.84 -13.00 7.95
CA ALA A 156 -14.38 -13.08 6.56
C ALA A 156 -13.17 -14.01 6.42
N ASP A 157 -12.20 -13.94 7.32
CA ASP A 157 -11.00 -14.77 7.27
C ASP A 157 -11.31 -16.23 7.61
N THR A 158 -12.28 -16.47 8.50
CA THR A 158 -12.82 -17.82 8.71
C THR A 158 -13.41 -18.38 7.42
N GLU A 159 -14.22 -17.58 6.72
CA GLU A 159 -14.82 -18.01 5.46
C GLU A 159 -13.78 -18.25 4.35
N LYS A 160 -12.76 -17.40 4.25
CA LYS A 160 -11.64 -17.58 3.32
C LYS A 160 -10.92 -18.91 3.59
N HIS A 161 -10.58 -19.20 4.85
CA HIS A 161 -9.91 -20.44 5.25
C HIS A 161 -10.78 -21.70 5.14
N LEU A 162 -12.10 -21.59 5.30
CA LEU A 162 -13.03 -22.68 5.03
C LEU A 162 -12.96 -23.12 3.56
N ASN A 163 -12.74 -22.18 2.64
CA ASN A 163 -12.68 -22.45 1.20
C ASN A 163 -11.27 -22.80 0.72
N ASN A 164 -10.24 -22.20 1.34
CA ASN A 164 -8.84 -22.43 1.02
C ASN A 164 -7.98 -22.31 2.28
N PRO A 165 -7.53 -23.41 2.90
CA PRO A 165 -6.76 -23.37 4.15
C PRO A 165 -5.38 -22.70 4.03
N ASP A 166 -4.81 -22.63 2.81
CA ASP A 166 -3.47 -22.08 2.56
C ASP A 166 -3.53 -20.62 2.10
N ILE A 167 -4.70 -19.97 2.18
CA ILE A 167 -4.88 -18.59 1.76
C ILE A 167 -4.18 -17.63 2.73
N THR A 168 -3.52 -16.61 2.18
CA THR A 168 -3.02 -15.49 2.98
C THR A 168 -4.18 -14.59 3.36
N THR A 169 -4.33 -14.29 4.65
CA THR A 169 -5.30 -13.29 5.14
C THR A 169 -4.71 -12.48 6.28
N MET A 170 -5.47 -11.47 6.69
CA MET A 170 -5.16 -10.64 7.87
C MET A 170 -4.97 -11.47 9.15
N PHE A 171 -5.92 -12.36 9.46
CA PHE A 171 -5.89 -13.22 10.64
C PHE A 171 -5.93 -14.68 10.24
N VAL A 172 -4.97 -15.45 10.73
CA VAL A 172 -4.92 -16.90 10.50
C VAL A 172 -5.57 -17.62 11.69
N PRO A 173 -6.63 -18.42 11.47
CA PRO A 173 -7.25 -19.19 12.53
C PRO A 173 -6.30 -20.30 13.02
N LEU A 174 -6.26 -20.51 14.33
CA LEU A 174 -5.61 -21.66 14.96
C LEU A 174 -6.27 -22.96 14.52
N ARG A 175 -7.60 -22.94 14.41
CA ARG A 175 -8.43 -24.04 13.91
C ARG A 175 -9.80 -23.54 13.45
N ILE A 176 -10.48 -24.37 12.68
CA ILE A 176 -11.90 -24.18 12.35
C ILE A 176 -12.68 -25.41 12.83
N GLU A 177 -13.69 -25.20 13.66
CA GLU A 177 -14.57 -26.25 14.20
C GLU A 177 -16.03 -25.82 14.03
N ASP A 178 -16.86 -26.71 13.48
CA ASP A 178 -18.28 -26.44 13.19
C ASP A 178 -18.53 -25.14 12.38
N GLY A 179 -17.61 -24.82 11.48
CA GLY A 179 -17.66 -23.60 10.65
C GLY A 179 -17.26 -22.31 11.37
N ILE A 180 -16.78 -22.41 12.61
CA ILE A 180 -16.30 -21.28 13.41
C ILE A 180 -14.76 -21.29 13.43
N GLY A 181 -14.15 -20.16 13.11
CA GLY A 181 -12.70 -19.95 13.24
C GLY A 181 -12.35 -19.54 14.66
N TYR A 182 -11.29 -20.14 15.20
CA TYR A 182 -10.74 -19.79 16.52
C TYR A 182 -9.37 -19.17 16.31
N PHE A 183 -9.15 -18.00 16.89
CA PHE A 183 -7.98 -17.17 16.64
C PHE A 183 -7.23 -16.88 17.93
N ASP A 184 -5.90 -16.86 17.85
CA ASP A 184 -5.05 -16.46 18.97
C ASP A 184 -5.37 -15.00 19.34
N ARG A 185 -5.75 -14.76 20.60
CA ARG A 185 -6.27 -13.47 21.04
C ARG A 185 -5.22 -12.37 20.95
N ASP A 186 -4.03 -12.62 21.49
CA ASP A 186 -3.00 -11.58 21.60
C ASP A 186 -2.43 -11.26 20.21
N LYS A 187 -2.12 -12.29 19.41
CA LYS A 187 -1.66 -12.10 18.04
C LYS A 187 -2.68 -11.36 17.19
N THR A 188 -3.97 -11.70 17.28
CA THR A 188 -5.02 -11.02 16.51
C THR A 188 -5.13 -9.54 16.88
N LEU A 189 -5.01 -9.21 18.17
CA LEU A 189 -5.05 -7.82 18.64
C LEU A 189 -3.81 -7.03 18.18
N ASP A 190 -2.63 -7.66 18.21
CA ASP A 190 -1.39 -7.07 17.71
C ASP A 190 -1.46 -6.82 16.20
N ASP A 191 -1.91 -7.81 15.42
CA ASP A 191 -2.06 -7.69 13.96
C ASP A 191 -3.10 -6.60 13.60
N PHE A 192 -4.22 -6.53 14.34
CA PHE A 192 -5.21 -5.47 14.17
C PHE A 192 -4.65 -4.09 14.51
N TYR A 193 -3.89 -3.98 15.60
CA TYR A 193 -3.24 -2.73 15.97
C TYR A 193 -2.19 -2.32 14.92
N ALA A 194 -1.41 -3.26 14.40
CA ALA A 194 -0.40 -2.98 13.39
C ALA A 194 -1.03 -2.41 12.10
N VAL A 195 -2.18 -2.92 11.66
CA VAL A 195 -2.83 -2.44 10.42
C VAL A 195 -3.66 -1.18 10.63
N PHE A 196 -4.41 -1.09 11.73
CA PHE A 196 -5.37 0.00 11.93
C PHE A 196 -4.85 1.09 12.88
N ASN A 197 -3.75 0.86 13.60
CA ASN A 197 -3.15 1.74 14.61
C ASN A 197 -4.17 2.20 15.67
N ILE A 198 -5.06 1.29 16.05
CA ILE A 198 -6.17 1.52 16.98
C ILE A 198 -6.26 0.34 17.95
N GLY A 199 -6.19 0.63 19.24
CA GLY A 199 -6.40 -0.36 20.29
C GLY A 199 -7.87 -0.81 20.37
N LEU A 200 -8.07 -2.08 20.71
CA LEU A 200 -9.40 -2.68 20.84
C LEU A 200 -9.56 -3.36 22.21
N ASN A 201 -10.75 -3.25 22.79
CA ASN A 201 -11.11 -4.04 23.97
C ASN A 201 -11.69 -5.38 23.48
N PRO A 202 -10.99 -6.51 23.67
CA PRO A 202 -11.43 -7.82 23.18
C PRO A 202 -12.64 -8.39 23.94
N GLU A 203 -12.99 -7.85 25.11
CA GLU A 203 -14.08 -8.40 25.93
C GLU A 203 -15.47 -8.33 25.24
N ASN A 204 -15.60 -7.49 24.21
CA ASN A 204 -16.82 -7.40 23.40
C ASN A 204 -16.76 -8.23 22.10
N ILE A 205 -15.70 -9.01 21.91
CA ILE A 205 -15.54 -9.95 20.80
C ILE A 205 -15.90 -11.36 21.32
N PRO A 206 -16.70 -12.14 20.57
CA PRO A 206 -17.01 -13.53 20.94
C PRO A 206 -15.76 -14.36 21.19
N GLN A 207 -15.75 -15.16 22.27
CA GLN A 207 -14.57 -15.91 22.72
C GLN A 207 -14.90 -17.35 23.09
N SER A 208 -13.90 -18.23 23.03
CA SER A 208 -13.94 -19.59 23.60
C SER A 208 -13.71 -19.55 25.12
N GLU A 209 -13.95 -20.68 25.80
CA GLU A 209 -13.63 -20.81 27.24
C GLU A 209 -12.12 -20.66 27.51
N GLN A 210 -11.29 -20.95 26.51
CA GLN A 210 -9.84 -20.81 26.53
C GLN A 210 -9.37 -19.38 26.21
N GLY A 211 -10.30 -18.46 25.91
CA GLY A 211 -10.00 -17.05 25.61
C GLY A 211 -9.62 -16.76 24.15
N GLU A 212 -9.82 -17.72 23.24
CA GLU A 212 -9.56 -17.53 21.80
C GLU A 212 -10.69 -16.72 21.18
N LEU A 213 -10.36 -15.77 20.29
CA LEU A 213 -11.39 -14.99 19.59
C LEU A 213 -12.09 -15.88 18.57
N LYS A 214 -13.40 -15.69 18.40
CA LYS A 214 -14.22 -16.49 17.49
C LYS A 214 -14.63 -15.67 16.27
N GLY A 215 -14.20 -16.10 15.10
CA GLY A 215 -14.76 -15.67 13.83
C GLY A 215 -15.95 -16.55 13.48
N ILE A 216 -17.14 -15.97 13.58
CA ILE A 216 -18.40 -16.67 13.29
C ILE A 216 -18.91 -16.14 11.95
N PRO A 217 -18.78 -16.91 10.85
CA PRO A 217 -19.40 -16.55 9.59
C PRO A 217 -20.91 -16.37 9.79
N PHE A 218 -21.45 -15.34 9.16
CA PHE A 218 -22.88 -15.08 9.15
C PHE A 218 -23.34 -14.84 7.72
N GLU A 219 -24.61 -15.13 7.46
CA GLU A 219 -25.21 -14.87 6.15
C GLU A 219 -25.18 -13.37 5.88
N LYS A 220 -24.27 -12.98 4.98
CA LYS A 220 -24.23 -11.64 4.39
C LYS A 220 -25.00 -11.70 3.07
N GLU A 221 -25.96 -10.79 2.89
CA GLU A 221 -26.64 -10.65 1.61
C GLU A 221 -25.67 -10.25 0.50
N ASN A 222 -24.63 -9.47 0.85
CA ASN A 222 -23.67 -8.90 -0.09
C ASN A 222 -22.23 -9.12 0.40
N LYS A 223 -21.31 -9.28 -0.54
CA LYS A 223 -19.86 -9.32 -0.28
C LYS A 223 -19.14 -8.26 -1.10
N TYR A 224 -18.04 -7.78 -0.56
CA TYR A 224 -17.09 -6.94 -1.26
C TYR A 224 -15.88 -7.76 -1.63
N LYS A 225 -15.35 -7.50 -2.81
CA LYS A 225 -14.08 -8.06 -3.26
C LYS A 225 -13.25 -6.95 -3.87
N ILE A 226 -11.98 -6.86 -3.50
CA ILE A 226 -11.02 -6.06 -4.26
C ILE A 226 -10.65 -6.82 -5.54
N THR A 227 -10.85 -6.18 -6.69
CA THR A 227 -10.61 -6.79 -8.01
C THR A 227 -9.35 -6.28 -8.69
N ASP A 228 -8.83 -5.15 -8.26
CA ASP A 228 -7.62 -4.54 -8.78
C ASP A 228 -6.97 -3.64 -7.73
N CYS A 229 -5.65 -3.53 -7.78
CA CYS A 229 -4.85 -2.75 -6.84
C CYS A 229 -3.70 -2.03 -7.57
N GLU A 230 -3.76 -0.71 -7.59
CA GLU A 230 -2.66 0.15 -8.05
C GLU A 230 -1.98 0.78 -6.81
N GLN A 231 -0.64 0.72 -6.75
CA GLN A 231 0.15 1.30 -5.66
C GLN A 231 1.00 2.48 -6.14
N SER A 232 1.19 3.48 -5.29
CA SER A 232 2.18 4.55 -5.48
C SER A 232 2.73 5.05 -4.14
N SER A 233 3.82 5.82 -4.13
CA SER A 233 4.39 6.38 -2.91
C SER A 233 5.09 7.72 -3.18
N ASP A 234 5.03 8.64 -2.20
CA ASP A 234 5.78 9.91 -2.21
C ASP A 234 7.06 9.87 -1.35
N GLY A 235 7.43 8.67 -0.89
CA GLY A 235 8.53 8.40 0.04
C GLY A 235 8.22 8.68 1.52
N THR A 236 7.05 9.21 1.83
CA THR A 236 6.54 9.35 3.21
C THR A 236 5.35 8.42 3.44
N PHE A 237 4.45 8.36 2.47
CA PHE A 237 3.24 7.56 2.49
C PHE A 237 3.21 6.60 1.31
N LEU A 238 2.47 5.50 1.48
CA LEU A 238 2.10 4.62 0.40
C LEU A 238 0.60 4.80 0.13
N TYR A 239 0.22 4.82 -1.14
CA TYR A 239 -1.14 5.04 -1.60
C TYR A 239 -1.61 3.80 -2.34
N MET A 240 -2.78 3.31 -1.97
CA MET A 240 -3.45 2.20 -2.66
C MET A 240 -4.74 2.71 -3.29
N LYS A 241 -4.91 2.43 -4.58
CA LYS A 241 -6.13 2.65 -5.34
C LYS A 241 -6.74 1.28 -5.66
N LEU A 242 -7.83 0.98 -4.98
CA LEU A 242 -8.44 -0.35 -4.97
C LEU A 242 -9.76 -0.32 -5.73
N LYS A 243 -9.86 -1.07 -6.84
CA LYS A 243 -11.15 -1.30 -7.48
C LYS A 243 -11.89 -2.38 -6.71
N TYR A 244 -13.17 -2.16 -6.47
CA TYR A 244 -13.99 -3.12 -5.74
C TYR A 244 -15.28 -3.45 -6.48
N GLU A 245 -15.79 -4.64 -6.19
CA GLU A 245 -17.12 -5.09 -6.59
C GLU A 245 -17.93 -5.47 -5.35
N LYS A 246 -19.19 -5.03 -5.31
CA LYS A 246 -20.19 -5.48 -4.35
C LYS A 246 -21.13 -6.45 -5.05
N THR A 247 -21.17 -7.69 -4.57
CA THR A 247 -21.92 -8.77 -5.22
C THR A 247 -22.94 -9.35 -4.26
N ASN A 248 -24.15 -9.61 -4.75
CA ASN A 248 -25.16 -10.35 -3.99
C ASN A 248 -24.78 -11.83 -3.92
N VAL A 249 -24.71 -12.39 -2.72
CA VAL A 249 -24.16 -13.75 -2.50
C VAL A 249 -25.05 -14.85 -3.11
N VAL A 250 -26.36 -14.63 -3.20
CA VAL A 250 -27.32 -15.62 -3.71
C VAL A 250 -27.36 -15.63 -5.23
N THR A 251 -27.40 -14.45 -5.84
CA THR A 251 -27.59 -14.30 -7.29
C THR A 251 -26.29 -14.18 -8.07
N ASN A 252 -25.16 -13.97 -7.38
CA ASN A 252 -23.87 -13.59 -7.96
C ASN A 252 -23.93 -12.32 -8.84
N LYS A 253 -24.97 -11.51 -8.70
CA LYS A 253 -25.12 -10.27 -9.44
C LYS A 253 -24.21 -9.20 -8.85
N ILE A 254 -23.40 -8.58 -9.69
CA ILE A 254 -22.68 -7.35 -9.34
C ILE A 254 -23.73 -6.25 -9.14
N LEU A 255 -23.82 -5.77 -7.90
CA LEU A 255 -24.72 -4.70 -7.51
C LEU A 255 -24.10 -3.33 -7.73
N ARG A 256 -22.77 -3.24 -7.57
CA ARG A 256 -22.03 -1.99 -7.63
C ARG A 256 -20.55 -2.26 -7.85
N THR A 257 -19.90 -1.30 -8.50
CA THR A 257 -18.45 -1.20 -8.57
C THR A 257 -18.01 0.20 -8.13
N GLY A 258 -16.76 0.33 -7.70
CA GLY A 258 -16.21 1.62 -7.31
C GLY A 258 -14.71 1.57 -7.12
N THR A 259 -14.17 2.69 -6.64
CA THR A 259 -12.76 2.81 -6.29
C THR A 259 -12.65 3.30 -4.86
N PHE A 260 -11.90 2.55 -4.06
CA PHE A 260 -11.59 2.86 -2.68
C PHE A 260 -10.11 3.22 -2.58
N TYR A 261 -9.82 4.33 -1.95
CA TYR A 261 -8.46 4.84 -1.82
C TYR A 261 -8.01 4.73 -0.38
N MET A 262 -6.81 4.21 -0.17
CA MET A 262 -6.18 4.13 1.14
C MET A 262 -4.82 4.81 1.12
N LYS A 263 -4.55 5.60 2.16
CA LYS A 263 -3.25 6.17 2.44
C LYS A 263 -2.66 5.47 3.65
N LEU A 264 -1.50 4.86 3.46
CA LEU A 264 -0.77 4.12 4.46
C LEU A 264 0.42 4.93 4.97
N TYR A 265 0.63 4.89 6.27
CA TYR A 265 1.80 5.45 6.93
C TYR A 265 2.76 4.33 7.30
N ARG A 266 4.05 4.55 7.07
CA ARG A 266 5.09 3.56 7.37
C ARG A 266 5.32 3.44 8.88
N ASN A 267 5.22 2.22 9.42
CA ASN A 267 5.67 1.90 10.77
C ASN A 267 6.94 1.06 10.71
N LYS A 268 8.07 1.61 11.15
CA LYS A 268 9.38 0.93 11.08
C LYS A 268 9.59 -0.15 12.15
N SER A 269 8.61 -0.36 13.03
CA SER A 269 8.73 -1.24 14.19
C SER A 269 7.89 -2.52 14.11
N ASP A 270 7.05 -2.69 13.09
CA ASP A 270 6.13 -3.83 12.96
C ASP A 270 6.43 -4.67 11.70
N ASP A 271 6.15 -5.97 11.77
CA ASP A 271 6.36 -6.92 10.66
C ASP A 271 5.51 -6.58 9.42
N ILE A 272 4.33 -5.99 9.61
CA ILE A 272 3.45 -5.52 8.52
C ILE A 272 4.00 -4.24 7.86
N GLY A 273 4.78 -3.43 8.59
CA GLY A 273 5.52 -2.28 8.06
C GLY A 273 4.71 -1.01 7.78
N TYR A 274 3.37 -1.06 7.85
CA TYR A 274 2.47 0.06 7.57
C TYR A 274 1.18 -0.01 8.40
N TYR A 275 0.51 1.13 8.56
CA TYR A 275 -0.87 1.21 9.04
C TYR A 275 -1.72 2.15 8.17
N ILE A 276 -3.03 1.97 8.18
CA ILE A 276 -3.98 2.80 7.44
C ILE A 276 -4.17 4.14 8.18
N ASP A 277 -3.78 5.25 7.55
CA ASP A 277 -4.01 6.59 8.08
C ASP A 277 -5.36 7.14 7.60
N ILE A 278 -5.60 7.10 6.29
CA ILE A 278 -6.77 7.72 5.66
C ILE A 278 -7.44 6.79 4.66
N ILE A 279 -8.76 6.89 4.58
CA ILE A 279 -9.58 6.30 3.52
C ILE A 279 -10.43 7.36 2.79
N SER A 280 -10.68 7.16 1.49
CA SER A 280 -11.49 8.06 0.66
C SER A 280 -12.10 7.35 -0.56
N ASN A 281 -13.03 8.04 -1.21
CA ASN A 281 -13.65 7.66 -2.48
C ASN A 281 -13.14 8.43 -3.70
N GLN A 282 -12.20 9.37 -3.54
CA GLN A 282 -11.53 10.02 -4.66
C GLN A 282 -10.02 10.13 -4.42
N GLU A 283 -9.32 10.29 -5.53
CA GLU A 283 -7.89 10.55 -5.59
C GLU A 283 -7.61 11.99 -5.18
N SER A 284 -7.42 12.23 -3.88
CA SER A 284 -7.05 13.55 -3.36
C SER A 284 -5.90 13.46 -2.35
N PHE A 285 -4.90 12.66 -2.70
CA PHE A 285 -3.80 12.34 -1.81
C PHE A 285 -2.48 12.80 -2.42
N GLY A 286 -2.14 14.08 -2.22
CA GLY A 286 -0.80 14.62 -2.49
C GLY A 286 -0.48 14.80 -3.96
#